data_AF-C6KVD7-F1
#
_entry.id   AF-C6KVD7-F1
#
_cell.length_a   1.000
_cell.length_b   1.000
_cell.length_c   1.000
_cell.angle_alpha   90.00
_cell.angle_beta   90.00
_cell.angle_gamma   90.00
#
_symmetry.space_group_name_H-M   'P 1'
#
loop_
_entity.id
_entity.type
_entity.pdbx_description
1 polymer ?
#
loop_
_entity_poly.entity_id
_entity_poly.type
_entity_poly.pdbx_seq_one_letter_code
_entity_poly.pdbx_strand_id
1 'polypeptide(L)'
;DLPDVTGFKPRAKVPESDQAEIKQVAERAGFTARHSAQPATPPKAPTSEAPFDARSLRRSNRTAKLNIATSEDTRRRFWELAQRMGISAGEDVLISMMDAYEREDGRAGGR
;
A
#
# COMPACT_ATOMS: atom_id res chain seq x y z
N ASP A 1 -13.64 23.16 -22.26
CA ASP A 1 -13.71 22.04 -23.21
C ASP A 1 -13.14 20.78 -22.63
N LEU A 2 -13.96 19.73 -22.58
CA LEU A 2 -13.52 18.37 -22.28
C LEU A 2 -13.34 17.62 -23.61
N PRO A 3 -12.29 16.80 -23.75
CA PRO A 3 -12.06 16.05 -24.98
C PRO A 3 -13.16 15.00 -25.20
N ASP A 4 -13.66 14.92 -26.43
CA ASP A 4 -14.65 13.93 -26.85
C ASP A 4 -14.00 12.53 -26.93
N VAL A 5 -14.48 11.62 -26.08
CA VAL A 5 -13.98 10.24 -25.95
C VAL A 5 -14.88 9.23 -26.65
N THR A 6 -15.90 9.66 -27.39
CA THR A 6 -16.84 8.77 -28.11
C THR A 6 -16.16 7.92 -29.20
N GLY A 7 -14.98 8.33 -29.68
CA GLY A 7 -14.15 7.57 -30.61
C GLY A 7 -13.28 6.48 -29.97
N PHE A 8 -13.21 6.39 -28.64
CA PHE A 8 -12.37 5.40 -27.96
C PHE A 8 -13.04 4.03 -27.98
N LYS A 9 -12.55 3.13 -28.85
CA LYS A 9 -12.94 1.72 -28.86
C LYS A 9 -11.85 0.88 -28.21
N PRO A 10 -12.20 -0.04 -27.28
CA PRO A 10 -11.23 -0.95 -26.70
C PRO A 10 -10.62 -1.81 -27.80
N ARG A 11 -9.31 -2.06 -27.70
CA ARG A 11 -8.62 -2.96 -28.62
C ARG A 11 -9.23 -4.36 -28.53
N ALA A 12 -9.35 -5.02 -29.68
CA ALA A 12 -9.80 -6.39 -29.75
C ALA A 12 -8.96 -7.28 -28.81
N LYS A 13 -9.64 -8.18 -28.10
CA LYS A 13 -9.00 -9.09 -27.15
C LYS A 13 -7.97 -9.93 -27.89
N VAL A 14 -6.74 -9.96 -27.39
CA VAL A 14 -5.67 -10.78 -27.96
C VAL A 14 -6.11 -12.25 -27.91
N PRO A 15 -5.90 -13.03 -28.99
CA PRO A 15 -6.20 -14.46 -28.98
C PRO A 15 -5.49 -15.16 -27.83
N GLU A 16 -6.18 -16.10 -27.21
CA GLU A 16 -5.65 -16.89 -26.11
C GLU A 16 -4.48 -17.74 -26.65
N SER A 17 -3.28 -17.51 -26.13
CA SER A 17 -2.09 -18.23 -26.56
C SER A 17 -2.13 -19.68 -26.09
N ASP A 18 -1.61 -20.59 -26.91
CA ASP A 18 -1.55 -22.01 -26.56
C ASP A 18 -0.64 -22.23 -25.35
N GLN A 19 -1.23 -22.71 -24.26
CA GLN A 19 -0.51 -22.97 -23.01
C GLN A 19 0.55 -24.06 -23.18
N ALA A 20 0.40 -24.96 -24.15
CA ALA A 20 1.39 -26.00 -24.42
C ALA A 20 2.68 -25.41 -25.01
N GLU A 21 2.57 -24.45 -25.94
CA GLU A 21 3.72 -23.76 -26.52
C GLU A 21 4.44 -22.90 -25.48
N ILE A 22 3.69 -22.20 -24.62
CA ILE A 22 4.25 -21.38 -23.54
C ILE A 22 5.09 -22.23 -22.58
N LYS A 23 4.60 -23.43 -22.21
CA LYS A 23 5.33 -24.36 -21.34
C LYS A 23 6.64 -24.83 -21.98
N GLN A 24 6.60 -25.20 -23.26
CA GLN A 24 7.81 -25.64 -23.97
C GLN A 24 8.87 -24.53 -24.05
N VAL A 25 8.45 -23.28 -24.30
CA VAL A 25 9.37 -22.13 -24.33
C VAL A 25 9.92 -21.84 -22.94
N ALA A 26 9.09 -21.89 -21.89
CA ALA A 26 9.52 -21.69 -20.51
C ALA A 26 10.54 -22.75 -20.04
N GLU A 27 10.30 -24.01 -20.38
CA GLU A 27 11.23 -25.12 -20.09
C GLU A 27 12.58 -24.94 -20.80
N ARG A 28 12.57 -24.59 -22.09
CA ARG A 28 13.80 -24.31 -22.86
C ARG A 28 14.57 -23.11 -22.32
N ALA A 29 13.87 -22.10 -21.81
CA ALA A 29 14.46 -20.91 -21.21
C ALA A 29 14.91 -21.10 -19.75
N GLY A 30 14.74 -22.30 -19.18
CA GLY A 30 15.11 -22.60 -17.79
C GLY A 30 14.17 -21.96 -16.75
N PHE A 31 13.00 -21.48 -17.17
CA PHE A 31 11.99 -20.90 -16.30
C PHE A 31 11.17 -22.00 -15.64
N THR A 32 11.69 -22.55 -14.53
CA THR A 32 11.02 -23.61 -13.76
C THR A 32 10.07 -23.00 -12.74
N ALA A 33 8.80 -22.84 -13.10
CA ALA A 33 7.77 -22.44 -12.14
C ALA A 33 7.55 -23.57 -11.12
N ARG A 34 7.81 -23.32 -9.83
CA ARG A 34 7.40 -24.22 -8.75
C ARG A 34 5.89 -24.15 -8.62
N HIS A 35 5.17 -25.11 -9.23
CA HIS A 35 3.75 -25.31 -8.97
C HIS A 35 3.59 -25.85 -7.54
N SER A 36 3.35 -24.99 -6.57
CA SER A 36 2.67 -25.44 -5.36
C SER A 36 1.25 -25.81 -5.76
N ALA A 37 0.77 -26.96 -5.28
CA ALA A 37 -0.64 -27.33 -5.41
C ALA A 37 -1.45 -26.31 -4.60
N GLN A 38 -1.94 -25.27 -5.26
CA GLN A 38 -2.86 -24.32 -4.65
C GLN A 38 -4.18 -25.07 -4.43
N PRO A 39 -4.64 -25.25 -3.17
CA PRO A 39 -5.94 -25.86 -2.95
C PRO A 39 -7.00 -25.00 -3.65
N ALA A 40 -7.88 -25.66 -4.40
CA ALA A 40 -9.00 -25.04 -5.10
C ALA A 40 -9.80 -24.21 -4.09
N THR A 41 -9.69 -22.90 -4.20
CA THR A 41 -10.45 -21.97 -3.35
C THR A 41 -11.90 -22.06 -3.81
N PRO A 42 -12.86 -22.37 -2.91
CA PRO A 42 -14.27 -22.38 -3.29
C PRO A 42 -14.67 -20.99 -3.78
N PRO A 43 -15.62 -20.88 -4.74
CA PRO A 43 -16.06 -19.59 -5.25
C PRO A 43 -16.59 -18.75 -4.08
N LYS A 44 -15.87 -17.66 -3.77
CA LYS A 44 -16.24 -16.70 -2.74
C LYS A 44 -17.62 -16.15 -3.13
N ALA A 45 -18.64 -16.40 -2.32
CA ALA A 45 -19.94 -15.76 -2.46
C ALA A 45 -19.74 -14.24 -2.56
N PRO A 46 -20.56 -13.50 -3.34
CA PRO A 46 -20.41 -12.06 -3.46
C PRO A 46 -20.68 -11.41 -2.11
N THR A 47 -19.62 -11.19 -1.33
CA THR A 47 -19.67 -10.30 -0.17
C THR A 47 -19.98 -8.92 -0.72
N SER A 48 -21.12 -8.38 -0.30
CA SER A 48 -21.47 -6.97 -0.37
C SER A 48 -20.47 -6.17 0.47
N GLU A 49 -19.22 -6.11 0.03
CA GLU A 49 -18.27 -5.10 0.47
C GLU A 49 -18.57 -3.85 -0.36
N ALA A 50 -18.94 -2.77 0.32
CA ALA A 50 -19.00 -1.44 -0.29
C ALA A 50 -17.75 -1.24 -1.15
N PRO A 51 -17.86 -0.63 -2.34
CA PRO A 51 -16.74 -0.55 -3.27
C PRO A 51 -15.54 0.05 -2.55
N PHE A 52 -14.52 -0.78 -2.33
CA PHE A 52 -13.25 -0.34 -1.76
C PHE A 52 -12.69 0.72 -2.69
N ASP A 53 -12.80 1.98 -2.28
CA ASP A 53 -12.31 3.09 -3.08
C ASP A 53 -10.79 3.15 -2.98
N ALA A 54 -10.14 2.45 -3.90
CA ALA A 54 -8.69 2.48 -4.08
C ALA A 54 -8.16 3.90 -4.41
N ARG A 55 -9.01 4.88 -4.74
CA ARG A 55 -8.60 6.29 -4.89
C ARG A 55 -8.23 6.91 -3.55
N SER A 56 -8.75 6.41 -2.43
CA SER A 56 -8.34 6.84 -1.09
C SER A 56 -6.90 6.42 -0.76
N LEU A 57 -6.43 5.32 -1.34
CA LEU A 57 -5.07 4.79 -1.14
C LEU A 57 -3.98 5.59 -1.89
N ARG A 58 -4.37 6.43 -2.85
CA ARG A 58 -3.47 7.29 -3.65
C ARG A 58 -3.02 8.58 -2.94
N ARG A 59 -3.50 8.90 -1.73
CA ARG A 59 -3.45 10.28 -1.19
C ARG A 59 -2.24 10.66 -0.33
N SER A 60 -1.19 9.86 -0.22
CA SER A 60 0.07 10.38 0.33
C SER A 60 1.04 10.73 -0.79
N ASN A 61 1.09 12.01 -1.19
CA ASN A 61 2.12 12.56 -2.09
C ASN A 61 3.49 12.69 -1.40
N ARG A 62 3.65 12.13 -0.20
CA ARG A 62 4.83 12.29 0.62
C ARG A 62 5.90 11.30 0.16
N THR A 63 6.97 11.84 -0.40
CA THR A 63 8.09 11.06 -0.97
C THR A 63 9.32 11.03 -0.06
N ALA A 64 9.44 12.01 0.85
CA ALA A 64 10.51 12.06 1.84
C ALA A 64 10.34 10.93 2.87
N LYS A 65 11.46 10.33 3.28
CA LYS A 65 11.50 9.23 4.25
C LYS A 65 12.43 9.60 5.40
N LEU A 66 11.99 9.30 6.62
CA LEU A 66 12.81 9.35 7.81
C LEU A 66 12.97 7.92 8.33
N ASN A 67 14.16 7.35 8.19
CA ASN A 67 14.48 6.01 8.67
C ASN A 67 15.28 6.12 9.96
N ILE A 68 14.81 5.49 11.03
CA ILE A 68 15.47 5.51 12.34
C ILE A 68 15.56 4.07 12.84
N ALA A 69 16.77 3.62 13.13
CA ALA A 69 16.99 2.37 13.84
C ALA A 69 16.63 2.57 15.33
N THR A 70 15.68 1.80 15.84
CA THR A 70 15.22 1.88 17.24
C THR A 70 15.14 0.47 17.83
N SER A 71 15.15 0.38 19.16
CA SER A 71 14.86 -0.88 19.84
C SER A 71 13.38 -1.27 19.67
N GLU A 72 13.09 -2.56 19.82
CA GLU A 72 11.73 -3.09 19.74
C GLU A 72 10.80 -2.46 20.77
N ASP A 73 11.29 -2.20 21.98
CA ASP A 73 10.51 -1.53 23.04
C ASP A 73 10.13 -0.10 22.66
N THR A 74 11.05 0.65 22.05
CA THR A 74 10.78 2.02 21.58
C THR A 74 9.75 2.01 20.44
N ARG A 75 9.89 1.07 19.49
CA ARG A 75 8.92 0.88 18.42
C ARG A 75 7.53 0.56 18.96
N ARG A 76 7.43 -0.34 19.94
CA ARG A 76 6.17 -0.69 20.61
C ARG A 76 5.54 0.53 21.29
N ARG A 77 6.31 1.25 22.11
CA ARG A 77 5.83 2.46 22.82
C ARG A 77 5.34 3.54 21.86
N PHE A 78 6.01 3.72 20.72
CA PHE A 78 5.58 4.67 19.70
C PHE A 78 4.18 4.35 19.17
N TRP A 79 3.92 3.08 18.82
CA TRP A 79 2.62 2.66 18.31
C TRP A 79 1.52 2.61 19.38
N GLU A 80 1.86 2.28 20.62
CA GLU A 80 0.92 2.39 21.75
C GLU A 80 0.47 3.84 21.98
N LEU A 81 1.41 4.79 21.87
CA LEU A 81 1.09 6.21 21.93
C LEU A 81 0.18 6.63 20.78
N ALA A 82 0.51 6.21 19.55
CA ALA A 82 -0.29 6.48 18.37
C ALA A 82 -1.75 6.00 18.54
N GLN A 83 -1.92 4.76 19.02
CA GLN A 83 -3.24 4.17 19.27
C GLN A 83 -4.03 4.98 20.31
N ARG A 84 -3.39 5.42 21.40
CA ARG A 84 -4.04 6.24 22.43
C ARG A 84 -4.49 7.61 21.90
N MET A 85 -3.78 8.14 20.90
CA MET A 85 -4.11 9.41 20.24
C MET A 85 -5.13 9.24 19.11
N GLY A 86 -5.50 8.01 18.76
CA GLY A 86 -6.38 7.73 17.62
C GLY A 86 -5.71 7.97 16.26
N ILE A 87 -4.37 7.99 16.23
CA ILE A 87 -3.57 8.28 15.02
C ILE A 87 -3.07 6.98 14.41
N SER A 88 -3.27 6.81 13.11
CA SER A 88 -2.83 5.63 12.35
C SER A 88 -1.58 5.88 11.50
N ALA A 89 -1.28 7.13 11.15
CA ALA A 89 -0.10 7.50 10.37
C ALA A 89 1.07 7.93 11.28
N GLY A 90 2.24 7.31 11.11
CA GLY A 90 3.41 7.59 11.95
C GLY A 90 3.92 9.04 11.86
N GLU A 91 3.74 9.70 10.73
CA GLU A 91 4.09 11.12 10.57
C GLU A 91 3.22 12.02 11.43
N ASP A 92 1.92 11.75 11.54
CA ASP A 92 1.01 12.57 12.35
C ASP A 92 1.34 12.43 13.85
N VAL A 93 1.81 11.25 14.27
CA VAL A 93 2.36 11.03 15.62
C VAL A 93 3.62 11.87 15.81
N LEU A 94 4.54 11.82 14.84
CA LEU A 94 5.79 12.58 14.89
C LEU A 94 5.54 14.10 14.94
N ILE A 95 4.63 14.62 14.13
CA ILE A 95 4.20 16.04 14.15
C ILE A 95 3.70 16.40 15.55
N SER A 96 2.78 15.60 16.10
CA SER A 96 2.22 15.86 17.43
C SER A 96 3.29 15.87 18.53
N MET A 97 4.29 15.00 18.42
CA MET A 97 5.43 14.95 19.35
C MET A 97 6.32 16.20 19.21
N MET A 98 6.61 16.65 17.98
CA MET A 98 7.38 17.86 17.72
C MET A 98 6.64 19.11 18.22
N ASP A 99 5.34 19.24 17.93
CA ASP A 99 4.51 20.35 18.41
C ASP A 99 4.45 20.39 19.95
N ALA A 100 4.43 19.23 20.60
CA ALA A 100 4.49 19.15 22.06
C ALA A 100 5.85 19.62 22.60
N TYR A 101 6.93 19.15 21.98
CA TYR A 101 8.29 19.53 22.35
C TYR A 101 8.54 21.03 22.16
N GLU A 102 8.17 21.60 21.01
CA GLU A 102 8.34 23.02 20.71
C GLU A 102 7.53 23.92 21.66
N ARG A 103 6.33 23.49 22.07
CA ARG A 103 5.54 24.20 23.08
C ARG A 103 6.21 24.21 24.45
N GLU A 104 6.92 23.15 24.81
CA GLU A 104 7.66 23.05 26.08
C GLU A 104 8.96 23.85 26.02
N ASP A 105 9.69 23.75 24.90
CA ASP A 105 10.95 24.48 24.66
C ASP A 105 10.72 26.00 24.57
N GLY A 106 9.68 26.43 23.85
CA GLY A 106 9.25 27.83 23.80
C GLY A 106 8.77 28.37 25.16
N ARG A 107 8.31 27.50 26.07
CA ARG A 107 8.03 27.85 27.48
C ARG A 107 9.31 27.95 28.32
N ALA A 108 10.35 27.20 27.97
CA ALA A 108 11.62 27.18 28.68
C ALA A 108 12.52 28.38 28.33
N GLY A 109 12.44 28.90 27.10
CA GLY A 109 13.18 30.08 26.63
C GLY A 109 12.61 31.44 27.05
N GLY A 110 11.52 31.48 27.82
CA GLY A 110 10.88 32.69 28.34
C GLY A 110 11.26 33.06 29.78
N ARG A 111 12.37 32.54 30.30
CA ARG A 111 12.91 32.87 31.63
C ARG A 111 14.32 33.44 31.55
#